data_AF-A0A8C8HQK0-F1
#
_entry.id   AF-A0A8C8HQK0-F1
#
_cell.length_a   1.000
_cell.length_b   1.000
_cell.length_c   1.000
_cell.angle_alpha   90.00
_cell.angle_beta   90.00
_cell.angle_gamma   90.00
#
_symmetry.space_group_name_H-M   'P 1'
#
loop_
_entity.id
_entity.type
_entity.pdbx_description
1 polymer ?
#
loop_
_entity_poly.entity_id
_entity_poly.type
_entity_poly.pdbx_seq_one_letter_code
_entity_poly.pdbx_strand_id
1 'polypeptide(L)'
;MLTHIISFLGSLLGTFYIHKCKRANSKPNFFHFINDFKQHGCSKIKNKMKNKKAIKTSIIKMICFPSVCMRDPQRVEEIIKAMQKAGTSTIQVISDFDMTLTRFDYNGKRCPPSHNILNNSRLISEECKAQLKDLLNTYHPIEIDSKQTAEEKLPLMVEWWTKAHTLLVQQRIRKDLLQDMVKESDAMLKEGYQLFFDHLQEHSIPLLIFSAGLGDVLEEVFSNSMDFDETGVLKAFKGELIHIYNKREGGALLNTGHFQELKSRHNILLVGDSLGDLTMADGVHSMENILQIGFLNDKVEERKTSYLNAYDIVLVKDETMEVPNALLKLLLRKCQ
;
A
#
# COMPACT_ATOMS: atom_id res chain seq x y z
N MET A 1 -16.63 6.52 -11.50
CA MET A 1 -15.59 5.50 -11.23
C MET A 1 -15.11 5.56 -9.77
N LEU A 2 -14.83 6.74 -9.19
CA LEU A 2 -14.52 6.87 -7.75
C LEU A 2 -15.69 6.63 -6.78
N THR A 3 -16.95 6.81 -7.20
CA THR A 3 -18.13 6.40 -6.39
C THR A 3 -18.18 4.90 -6.15
N HIS A 4 -17.69 4.09 -7.10
CA HIS A 4 -17.50 2.68 -6.86
C HIS A 4 -16.31 2.44 -5.95
N ILE A 5 -15.26 3.27 -5.92
CA ILE A 5 -14.11 3.09 -5.00
C ILE A 5 -14.49 3.41 -3.56
N ILE A 6 -15.23 4.50 -3.30
CA ILE A 6 -15.73 4.84 -1.96
C ILE A 6 -16.78 3.81 -1.51
N SER A 7 -17.72 3.42 -2.38
CA SER A 7 -18.68 2.37 -2.06
C SER A 7 -18.06 0.98 -1.95
N PHE A 8 -16.98 0.67 -2.68
CA PHE A 8 -16.29 -0.63 -2.65
C PHE A 8 -15.37 -0.73 -1.45
N LEU A 9 -14.62 0.32 -1.09
CA LEU A 9 -13.84 0.37 0.16
C LEU A 9 -14.77 0.41 1.38
N GLY A 10 -15.82 1.25 1.36
CA GLY A 10 -16.82 1.31 2.44
C GLY A 10 -17.64 0.03 2.60
N SER A 11 -17.91 -0.74 1.53
CA SER A 11 -18.59 -2.05 1.62
C SER A 11 -17.64 -3.22 1.94
N LEU A 12 -16.38 -3.18 1.50
CA LEU A 12 -15.36 -4.17 1.91
C LEU A 12 -15.08 -4.07 3.41
N LEU A 13 -15.00 -2.85 3.95
CA LEU A 13 -14.59 -2.59 5.32
C LEU A 13 -15.77 -2.63 6.31
N GLY A 14 -16.97 -2.26 5.87
CA GLY A 14 -18.22 -2.39 6.65
C GLY A 14 -18.66 -3.83 6.98
N THR A 15 -17.96 -4.86 6.48
CA THR A 15 -18.23 -6.27 6.84
C THR A 15 -17.33 -6.79 7.98
N PHE A 16 -16.38 -5.98 8.45
CA PHE A 16 -15.59 -6.30 9.64
C PHE A 16 -16.37 -5.89 10.89
N TYR A 17 -17.24 -6.78 11.37
CA TYR A 17 -17.57 -7.09 12.77
C TYR A 17 -18.91 -7.85 12.80
N ILE A 18 -18.87 -9.17 12.99
CA ILE A 18 -19.73 -9.95 13.89
C ILE A 18 -19.10 -11.35 14.03
N HIS A 19 -18.56 -11.59 15.23
CA HIS A 19 -18.15 -12.90 15.70
C HIS A 19 -19.38 -13.60 16.28
N LYS A 20 -19.79 -14.77 15.77
CA LYS A 20 -20.55 -15.74 16.56
C LYS A 20 -20.25 -17.18 16.17
N CYS A 21 -19.44 -17.78 17.04
CA CYS A 21 -19.14 -19.19 17.16
C CYS A 21 -20.41 -20.02 17.47
N LYS A 22 -20.63 -21.15 16.78
CA LYS A 22 -21.35 -22.32 17.32
C LYS A 22 -20.82 -23.62 16.69
N ARG A 23 -20.28 -24.49 17.55
CA ARG A 23 -19.99 -25.92 17.30
C ARG A 23 -21.30 -26.72 17.21
N ALA A 24 -21.33 -27.77 16.38
CA ALA A 24 -21.47 -29.19 16.83
C ALA A 24 -21.72 -30.17 15.65
N ASN A 25 -20.90 -31.23 15.63
CA ASN A 25 -21.14 -32.64 15.33
C ASN A 25 -21.93 -33.10 14.08
N SER A 26 -21.25 -33.82 13.19
CA SER A 26 -21.42 -35.29 13.03
C SER A 26 -20.42 -35.89 12.02
N LYS A 27 -19.98 -37.11 12.32
CA LYS A 27 -19.21 -38.11 11.52
C LYS A 27 -19.91 -39.46 11.79
N PRO A 28 -19.61 -40.62 11.14
CA PRO A 28 -18.81 -40.91 9.92
C PRO A 28 -19.45 -42.01 9.01
N ASN A 29 -18.78 -42.40 7.91
CA ASN A 29 -18.66 -43.78 7.38
C ASN A 29 -17.59 -43.76 6.26
N PHE A 30 -16.36 -44.26 6.40
CA PHE A 30 -15.79 -45.63 6.53
C PHE A 30 -15.80 -46.47 5.23
N PHE A 31 -14.62 -47.05 4.92
CA PHE A 31 -14.11 -47.76 3.72
C PHE A 31 -13.24 -46.86 2.80
N HIS A 32 -11.94 -47.03 2.66
CA HIS A 32 -11.10 -48.24 2.74
C HIS A 32 -9.65 -47.88 3.13
N PHE A 33 -9.03 -48.69 3.98
CA PHE A 33 -7.62 -48.63 4.36
C PHE A 33 -6.83 -49.64 3.50
N ILE A 34 -5.53 -49.38 3.32
CA ILE A 34 -4.50 -50.26 2.71
C ILE A 34 -4.39 -50.21 1.18
N ASN A 35 -3.65 -49.23 0.67
CA ASN A 35 -2.58 -49.40 -0.33
C ASN A 35 -2.06 -48.00 -0.75
N ASP A 36 -0.99 -47.50 -0.12
CA ASP A 36 0.08 -46.73 -0.83
C ASP A 36 1.17 -46.16 0.10
N PHE A 37 1.67 -46.98 1.03
CA PHE A 37 2.86 -46.63 1.83
C PHE A 37 4.19 -46.71 1.04
N LYS A 38 4.14 -46.72 -0.31
CA LYS A 38 5.33 -46.71 -1.19
C LYS A 38 5.35 -45.59 -2.25
N GLN A 39 4.37 -44.69 -2.32
CA GLN A 39 4.36 -43.58 -3.30
C GLN A 39 4.72 -42.18 -2.74
N HIS A 40 4.68 -41.97 -1.42
CA HIS A 40 4.82 -40.63 -0.83
C HIS A 40 6.22 -40.01 -0.87
N GLY A 41 7.27 -40.79 -1.16
CA GLY A 41 8.63 -40.27 -1.33
C GLY A 41 8.88 -39.63 -2.70
N CYS A 42 8.30 -40.17 -3.77
CA CYS A 42 8.61 -39.76 -5.15
C CYS A 42 7.64 -38.69 -5.69
N SER A 43 6.37 -38.70 -5.27
CA SER A 43 5.39 -37.68 -5.69
C SER A 43 5.68 -36.31 -5.07
N LYS A 44 6.09 -36.27 -3.79
CA LYS A 44 6.52 -35.03 -3.13
C LYS A 44 7.75 -34.42 -3.80
N ILE A 45 8.71 -35.23 -4.25
CA ILE A 45 9.91 -34.72 -4.96
C ILE A 45 9.54 -34.21 -6.35
N LYS A 46 8.70 -34.93 -7.10
CA LYS A 46 8.20 -34.49 -8.42
C LYS A 46 7.33 -33.23 -8.33
N ASN A 47 6.48 -33.10 -7.31
CA ASN A 47 5.68 -31.91 -7.05
C ASN A 47 6.54 -30.73 -6.60
N LYS A 48 7.53 -30.95 -5.73
CA LYS A 48 8.50 -29.93 -5.31
C LYS A 48 9.34 -29.44 -6.50
N MET A 49 9.71 -30.33 -7.43
CA MET A 49 10.39 -29.97 -8.68
C MET A 49 9.47 -29.22 -9.66
N LYS A 50 8.20 -29.64 -9.82
CA LYS A 50 7.20 -28.94 -10.65
C LYS A 50 6.89 -27.54 -10.10
N ASN A 51 6.72 -27.40 -8.79
CA ASN A 51 6.45 -26.12 -8.16
C ASN A 51 7.66 -25.18 -8.24
N LYS A 52 8.89 -25.69 -7.99
CA LYS A 52 10.13 -24.93 -8.26
C LYS A 52 10.21 -24.45 -9.70
N LYS A 53 9.86 -25.30 -10.68
CA LYS A 53 9.86 -24.94 -12.11
C LYS A 53 8.80 -23.88 -12.43
N ALA A 54 7.60 -23.98 -11.86
CA ALA A 54 6.51 -23.02 -12.07
C ALA A 54 6.79 -21.64 -11.46
N ILE A 55 7.42 -21.57 -10.27
CA ILE A 55 7.86 -20.32 -9.64
C ILE A 55 8.93 -19.67 -10.50
N LYS A 56 9.97 -20.43 -10.87
CA LYS A 56 11.04 -19.93 -11.73
C LYS A 56 10.50 -19.42 -13.07
N THR A 57 9.55 -20.12 -13.70
CA THR A 57 8.89 -19.67 -14.93
C THR A 57 8.01 -18.43 -14.73
N SER A 58 7.33 -18.29 -13.60
CA SER A 58 6.47 -17.12 -13.32
C SER A 58 7.31 -15.88 -12.99
N ILE A 59 8.40 -16.04 -12.24
CA ILE A 59 9.37 -14.98 -11.96
C ILE A 59 10.09 -14.58 -13.24
N ILE A 60 10.50 -15.54 -14.09
CA ILE A 60 11.06 -15.22 -15.42
C ILE A 60 10.08 -14.39 -16.25
N LYS A 61 8.79 -14.76 -16.28
CA LYS A 61 7.77 -13.95 -16.98
C LYS A 61 7.61 -12.55 -16.38
N MET A 62 7.73 -12.42 -15.06
CA MET A 62 7.66 -11.13 -14.36
C MET A 62 8.89 -10.26 -14.63
N ILE A 63 10.08 -10.84 -14.73
CA ILE A 63 11.32 -10.15 -15.13
C ILE A 63 11.25 -9.69 -16.60
N CYS A 64 10.45 -10.35 -17.44
CA CYS A 64 10.27 -9.95 -18.83
C CYS A 64 9.42 -8.68 -19.02
N PHE A 65 8.78 -8.14 -17.97
CA PHE A 65 8.10 -6.85 -18.08
C PHE A 65 9.13 -5.72 -18.23
N PRO A 66 9.01 -4.85 -19.25
CA PRO A 66 10.00 -3.80 -19.52
C PRO A 66 10.21 -2.81 -18.36
N SER A 67 9.19 -2.60 -17.52
CA SER A 67 9.24 -1.72 -16.36
C SER A 67 9.98 -2.32 -15.17
N VAL A 68 10.20 -3.64 -15.14
CA VAL A 68 10.70 -4.35 -13.97
C VAL A 68 12.22 -4.34 -13.93
N CYS A 69 12.77 -3.81 -12.84
CA CYS A 69 14.19 -3.90 -12.52
C CYS A 69 14.36 -4.61 -11.16
N MET A 70 15.28 -5.57 -11.09
CA MET A 70 15.62 -6.28 -9.85
C MET A 70 17.13 -6.33 -9.71
N ARG A 71 17.66 -5.93 -8.55
CA ARG A 71 19.10 -6.05 -8.26
C ARG A 71 19.50 -7.50 -8.04
N ASP A 72 18.67 -8.26 -7.32
CA ASP A 72 18.91 -9.67 -6.99
C ASP A 72 17.63 -10.51 -7.21
N PRO A 73 17.39 -10.99 -8.44
CA PRO A 73 16.25 -11.84 -8.74
C PRO A 73 16.23 -13.16 -7.97
N GLN A 74 17.40 -13.67 -7.55
CA GLN A 74 17.49 -14.92 -6.80
C GLN A 74 16.95 -14.72 -5.39
N ARG A 75 17.33 -13.63 -4.72
CA ARG A 75 16.77 -13.25 -3.41
C ARG A 75 15.25 -13.09 -3.47
N VAL A 76 14.72 -12.43 -4.50
CA VAL A 76 13.27 -12.32 -4.73
C VAL A 76 12.61 -13.71 -4.81
N GLU A 77 13.21 -14.63 -5.58
CA GLU A 77 12.71 -16.01 -5.68
C GLU A 77 12.74 -16.77 -4.34
N GLU A 78 13.76 -16.54 -3.52
CA GLU A 78 13.89 -17.15 -2.19
C GLU A 78 12.82 -16.65 -1.22
N ILE A 79 12.57 -15.34 -1.18
CA ILE A 79 11.52 -14.71 -0.35
C ILE A 79 10.14 -15.25 -0.75
N ILE A 80 9.82 -15.26 -2.05
CA ILE A 80 8.54 -15.77 -2.56
C ILE A 80 8.32 -17.22 -2.15
N LYS A 81 9.36 -18.07 -2.26
CA LYS A 81 9.28 -19.48 -1.83
C LYS A 81 9.04 -19.62 -0.33
N ALA A 82 9.69 -18.78 0.48
CA ALA A 82 9.50 -18.79 1.93
C ALA A 82 8.07 -18.42 2.30
N MET A 83 7.54 -17.33 1.73
CA MET A 83 6.15 -16.89 1.95
C MET A 83 5.13 -17.94 1.48
N GLN A 84 5.31 -18.55 0.30
CA GLN A 84 4.45 -19.63 -0.19
C GLN A 84 4.46 -20.86 0.73
N LYS A 85 5.63 -21.21 1.29
CA LYS A 85 5.77 -22.35 2.20
C LYS A 85 5.06 -22.08 3.54
N ALA A 86 5.09 -20.84 4.03
CA ALA A 86 4.37 -20.42 5.24
C ALA A 86 2.85 -20.40 5.03
N GLY A 87 2.41 -20.11 3.80
CA GLY A 87 1.00 -20.18 3.39
C GLY A 87 0.28 -18.85 3.47
N THR A 88 -0.81 -18.73 2.71
CA THR A 88 -1.51 -17.46 2.46
C THR A 88 -2.07 -16.80 3.72
N SER A 89 -2.45 -17.60 4.73
CA SER A 89 -2.95 -17.13 6.02
C SER A 89 -1.89 -16.41 6.86
N THR A 90 -0.63 -16.37 6.43
CA THR A 90 0.47 -15.67 7.11
C THR A 90 0.82 -14.34 6.43
N ILE A 91 0.14 -14.00 5.33
CA ILE A 91 0.45 -12.81 4.53
C ILE A 91 -0.39 -11.62 4.99
N GLN A 92 0.24 -10.44 5.06
CA GLN A 92 -0.39 -9.13 5.08
C GLN A 92 0.26 -8.21 4.03
N VAL A 93 -0.47 -7.20 3.58
CA VAL A 93 0.01 -6.17 2.66
C VAL A 93 0.07 -4.83 3.38
N ILE A 94 1.18 -4.11 3.22
CA ILE A 94 1.31 -2.73 3.69
C ILE A 94 1.64 -1.88 2.47
N SER A 95 0.82 -0.87 2.18
CA SER A 95 0.95 -0.07 0.97
C SER A 95 0.89 1.41 1.28
N ASP A 96 1.71 2.21 0.61
CA ASP A 96 1.39 3.62 0.43
C ASP A 96 0.18 3.78 -0.51
N PHE A 97 -0.41 4.97 -0.56
CA PHE A 97 -1.53 5.29 -1.44
C PHE A 97 -1.13 6.14 -2.65
N ASP A 98 -0.52 7.31 -2.42
CA ASP A 98 -0.33 8.32 -3.45
C ASP A 98 0.82 7.93 -4.36
N MET A 99 0.60 7.85 -5.67
CA MET A 99 1.60 7.44 -6.68
C MET A 99 2.03 5.96 -6.58
N THR A 100 1.52 5.25 -5.57
CA THR A 100 1.65 3.81 -5.35
C THR A 100 0.40 3.07 -5.82
N LEU A 101 -0.76 3.31 -5.19
CA LEU A 101 -2.05 2.76 -5.65
C LEU A 101 -2.70 3.70 -6.66
N THR A 102 -2.46 5.01 -6.54
CA THR A 102 -2.84 6.00 -7.55
C THR A 102 -1.76 6.15 -8.63
N ARG A 103 -2.19 6.57 -9.81
CA ARG A 103 -1.29 6.82 -10.95
C ARG A 103 -0.41 8.03 -10.69
N PHE A 104 0.79 8.01 -11.27
CA PHE A 104 1.65 9.19 -11.32
C PHE A 104 1.34 10.04 -12.56
N ASP A 105 1.14 9.42 -13.72
CA ASP A 105 0.82 10.05 -14.99
C ASP A 105 -0.36 9.35 -15.68
N TYR A 106 -1.14 10.13 -16.44
CA TYR A 106 -2.10 9.63 -17.39
C TYR A 106 -2.07 10.48 -18.67
N ASN A 107 -1.72 9.84 -19.79
CA ASN A 107 -1.61 10.49 -21.10
C ASN A 107 -0.69 11.72 -21.13
N GLY A 108 0.44 11.68 -20.40
CA GLY A 108 1.41 12.77 -20.33
C GLY A 108 1.00 13.92 -19.40
N LYS A 109 -0.10 13.74 -18.64
CA LYS A 109 -0.54 14.66 -17.59
C LYS A 109 -0.33 14.01 -16.22
N ARG A 110 0.35 14.74 -15.33
CA ARG A 110 0.51 14.36 -13.92
C ARG A 110 -0.84 14.18 -13.24
N CYS A 111 -1.07 13.00 -12.65
CA CYS A 111 -2.22 12.76 -11.78
C CYS A 111 -1.99 13.42 -10.40
N PRO A 112 -3.05 13.96 -9.77
CA PRO A 112 -2.91 14.64 -8.49
C PRO A 112 -2.74 13.64 -7.32
N PRO A 113 -1.81 13.87 -6.37
CA PRO A 113 -1.87 13.25 -5.05
C PRO A 113 -3.11 13.69 -4.28
N SER A 114 -3.47 12.98 -3.22
CA SER A 114 -4.65 13.22 -2.39
C SER A 114 -4.78 14.66 -1.88
N HIS A 115 -3.70 15.29 -1.38
CA HIS A 115 -3.72 16.72 -1.01
C HIS A 115 -4.06 17.63 -2.18
N ASN A 116 -3.60 17.30 -3.39
CA ASN A 116 -3.84 18.13 -4.57
C ASN A 116 -5.29 18.02 -5.06
N ILE A 117 -6.01 16.95 -4.72
CA ILE A 117 -7.46 16.88 -4.97
C ILE A 117 -8.17 18.03 -4.25
N LEU A 118 -7.84 18.25 -2.98
CA LEU A 118 -8.39 19.36 -2.20
C LEU A 118 -7.85 20.72 -2.66
N ASN A 119 -6.54 20.82 -2.90
CA ASN A 119 -5.91 22.08 -3.30
C ASN A 119 -6.46 22.60 -4.64
N ASN A 120 -6.81 21.71 -5.57
CA ASN A 120 -7.36 22.08 -6.87
C ASN A 120 -8.89 22.22 -6.86
N SER A 121 -9.54 21.88 -5.74
CA SER A 121 -10.99 21.90 -5.64
C SER A 121 -11.57 23.31 -5.61
N ARG A 122 -12.90 23.40 -5.76
CA ARG A 122 -13.66 24.63 -5.56
C ARG A 122 -13.96 24.90 -4.07
N LEU A 123 -13.54 24.01 -3.17
CA LEU A 123 -13.84 24.10 -1.74
C LEU A 123 -12.90 25.05 -0.99
N ILE A 124 -11.84 25.52 -1.64
CA ILE A 124 -10.88 26.47 -1.09
C ILE A 124 -10.75 27.70 -1.99
N SER A 125 -10.50 28.87 -1.39
CA SER A 125 -10.39 30.14 -2.11
C SER A 125 -9.14 30.20 -2.98
N GLU A 126 -9.17 31.04 -4.03
CA GLU A 126 -7.99 31.27 -4.88
C GLU A 126 -6.80 31.89 -4.10
N GLU A 127 -7.09 32.66 -3.06
CA GLU A 127 -6.07 33.17 -2.12
C GLU A 127 -5.41 32.01 -1.35
N CYS A 128 -6.19 31.08 -0.82
CA CYS A 128 -5.66 29.90 -0.13
C CYS A 128 -4.82 29.04 -1.08
N LYS A 129 -5.27 28.85 -2.33
CA LYS A 129 -4.50 28.15 -3.37
C LYS A 129 -3.15 28.81 -3.62
N ALA A 130 -3.11 30.14 -3.70
CA ALA A 130 -1.85 30.88 -3.85
C ALA A 130 -0.92 30.66 -2.66
N GLN A 131 -1.42 30.74 -1.43
CA GLN A 131 -0.64 30.49 -0.22
C GLN A 131 -0.10 29.05 -0.14
N LEU A 132 -0.92 28.06 -0.47
CA LEU A 132 -0.49 26.65 -0.52
C LEU A 132 0.58 26.42 -1.59
N LYS A 133 0.47 27.12 -2.73
CA LYS A 133 1.47 27.08 -3.80
C LYS A 133 2.78 27.73 -3.36
N ASP A 134 2.74 28.81 -2.60
CA ASP A 134 3.95 29.45 -2.05
C ASP A 134 4.64 28.53 -1.04
N LEU A 135 3.87 27.85 -0.18
CA LEU A 135 4.40 26.80 0.70
C LEU A 135 5.06 25.68 -0.11
N LEU A 136 4.39 25.17 -1.15
CA LEU A 136 4.95 24.13 -2.03
C LEU A 136 6.27 24.59 -2.66
N ASN A 137 6.31 25.79 -3.24
CA ASN A 137 7.52 26.35 -3.86
C ASN A 137 8.68 26.51 -2.86
N THR A 138 8.37 26.72 -1.58
CA THR A 138 9.37 26.87 -0.52
C THR A 138 9.91 25.53 -0.05
N TYR A 139 9.02 24.58 0.26
CA TYR A 139 9.38 23.35 0.98
C TYR A 139 9.67 22.15 0.07
N HIS A 140 9.04 22.06 -1.09
CA HIS A 140 9.28 20.93 -2.00
C HIS A 140 10.75 20.84 -2.47
N PRO A 141 11.45 21.94 -2.81
CA PRO A 141 12.89 21.87 -3.13
C PRO A 141 13.73 21.29 -1.99
N ILE A 142 13.36 21.57 -0.73
CA ILE A 142 14.03 21.05 0.47
C ILE A 142 13.71 19.56 0.63
N GLU A 143 12.45 19.18 0.46
CA GLU A 143 12.00 17.78 0.51
C GLU A 143 12.84 16.91 -0.42
N ILE A 144 13.05 17.34 -1.66
CA ILE A 144 13.76 16.56 -2.68
C ILE A 144 15.28 16.73 -2.68
N ASP A 145 15.85 17.58 -1.83
CA ASP A 145 17.28 17.89 -1.83
C ASP A 145 18.12 16.68 -1.40
N SER A 146 18.88 16.09 -2.32
CA SER A 146 19.72 14.92 -2.00
C SER A 146 20.93 15.23 -1.11
N LYS A 147 21.21 16.51 -0.82
CA LYS A 147 22.35 16.92 0.01
C LYS A 147 22.03 16.96 1.50
N GLN A 148 20.75 17.12 1.86
CA GLN A 148 20.29 17.16 3.25
C GLN A 148 19.83 15.77 3.71
N THR A 149 20.09 15.45 4.98
CA THR A 149 19.67 14.18 5.57
C THR A 149 18.16 14.19 5.91
N ALA A 150 17.59 13.01 6.18
CA ALA A 150 16.19 12.91 6.56
C ALA A 150 15.92 13.62 7.90
N GLU A 151 16.87 13.54 8.84
CA GLU A 151 16.80 14.17 10.16
C GLU A 151 16.77 15.70 10.07
N GLU A 152 17.56 16.29 9.15
CA GLU A 152 17.59 17.73 8.90
C GLU A 152 16.28 18.23 8.28
N LYS A 153 15.67 17.42 7.40
CA LYS A 153 14.43 17.78 6.70
C LYS A 153 13.17 17.60 7.54
N LEU A 154 13.20 16.69 8.51
CA LEU A 154 12.04 16.35 9.33
C LEU A 154 11.34 17.57 9.96
N PRO A 155 12.02 18.47 10.70
CA PRO A 155 11.36 19.63 11.29
C PRO A 155 10.76 20.59 10.25
N LEU A 156 11.37 20.67 9.06
CA LEU A 156 10.90 21.52 7.96
C LEU A 156 9.64 20.93 7.31
N MET A 157 9.54 19.61 7.19
CA MET A 157 8.32 18.96 6.71
C MET A 157 7.17 19.09 7.71
N VAL A 158 7.46 18.99 9.02
CA VAL A 158 6.47 19.26 10.07
C VAL A 158 5.95 20.69 9.96
N GLU A 159 6.85 21.67 9.82
CA GLU A 159 6.47 23.07 9.65
C GLU A 159 5.60 23.29 8.40
N TRP A 160 6.01 22.73 7.26
CA TRP A 160 5.27 22.84 6.00
C TRP A 160 3.83 22.35 6.13
N TRP A 161 3.66 21.10 6.57
CA TRP A 161 2.34 20.47 6.64
C TRP A 161 1.48 21.11 7.73
N THR A 162 2.06 21.55 8.85
CA THR A 162 1.33 22.31 9.88
C THR A 162 0.77 23.62 9.30
N LYS A 163 1.57 24.37 8.53
CA LYS A 163 1.11 25.60 7.85
C LYS A 163 0.02 25.29 6.82
N ALA A 164 0.21 24.26 6.01
CA ALA A 164 -0.75 23.85 4.99
C ALA A 164 -2.11 23.45 5.61
N HIS A 165 -2.09 22.60 6.64
CA HIS A 165 -3.30 22.17 7.35
C HIS A 165 -4.01 23.34 8.04
N THR A 166 -3.26 24.28 8.61
CA THR A 166 -3.83 25.52 9.19
C THR A 166 -4.61 26.32 8.15
N LEU A 167 -4.04 26.50 6.96
CA LEU A 167 -4.73 27.20 5.86
C LEU A 167 -6.01 26.47 5.43
N LEU A 168 -5.98 25.14 5.36
CA LEU A 168 -7.15 24.33 4.99
C LEU A 168 -8.28 24.43 6.03
N VAL A 169 -7.95 24.41 7.32
CA VAL A 169 -8.94 24.59 8.41
C VAL A 169 -9.66 25.94 8.28
N GLN A 170 -8.93 27.01 7.91
CA GLN A 170 -9.52 28.34 7.71
C GLN A 170 -10.55 28.40 6.58
N GLN A 171 -10.53 27.44 5.64
CA GLN A 171 -11.49 27.37 4.53
C GLN A 171 -12.86 26.82 4.94
N ARG A 172 -13.01 26.31 6.18
CA ARG A 172 -14.28 25.77 6.71
C ARG A 172 -14.92 24.73 5.78
N ILE A 173 -14.08 23.81 5.28
CA ILE A 173 -14.47 22.75 4.34
C ILE A 173 -15.55 21.86 4.98
N ARG A 174 -16.65 21.62 4.26
CA ARG A 174 -17.72 20.74 4.73
C ARG A 174 -17.50 19.29 4.30
N LYS A 175 -17.73 18.35 5.23
CA LYS A 175 -17.51 16.91 5.00
C LYS A 175 -18.37 16.35 3.85
N ASP A 176 -19.61 16.81 3.73
CA ASP A 176 -20.56 16.35 2.70
C ASP A 176 -20.10 16.70 1.28
N LEU A 177 -19.23 17.69 1.11
CA LEU A 177 -18.68 18.10 -0.18
C LEU A 177 -17.45 17.31 -0.62
N LEU A 178 -16.85 16.51 0.26
CA LEU A 178 -15.63 15.76 -0.06
C LEU A 178 -15.87 14.73 -1.16
N GLN A 179 -17.03 14.05 -1.15
CA GLN A 179 -17.34 13.05 -2.17
C GLN A 179 -17.44 13.68 -3.57
N ASP A 180 -18.00 14.88 -3.68
CA ASP A 180 -18.14 15.56 -4.96
C ASP A 180 -16.80 16.10 -5.45
N MET A 181 -15.99 16.67 -4.54
CA MET A 181 -14.60 17.04 -4.83
C MET A 181 -13.81 15.87 -5.42
N VAL A 182 -13.92 14.68 -4.81
CA VAL A 182 -13.22 13.48 -5.25
C VAL A 182 -13.72 13.03 -6.64
N LYS A 183 -15.03 13.10 -6.91
CA LYS A 183 -15.62 12.78 -8.22
C LYS A 183 -15.19 13.75 -9.33
N GLU A 184 -15.01 15.03 -9.00
CA GLU A 184 -14.60 16.08 -9.93
C GLU A 184 -13.09 16.08 -10.21
N SER A 185 -12.31 15.31 -9.45
CA SER A 185 -10.85 15.28 -9.57
C SER A 185 -10.36 14.40 -10.71
N ASP A 186 -9.14 14.69 -11.18
CA ASP A 186 -8.40 13.85 -12.13
C ASP A 186 -7.63 12.70 -11.45
N ALA A 187 -7.94 12.36 -10.20
CA ALA A 187 -7.28 11.28 -9.49
C ALA A 187 -7.65 9.92 -10.09
N MET A 188 -6.66 9.07 -10.31
CA MET A 188 -6.85 7.76 -10.94
C MET A 188 -6.08 6.69 -10.17
N LEU A 189 -6.70 5.52 -10.00
CA LEU A 189 -5.99 4.33 -9.55
C LEU A 189 -5.20 3.70 -10.70
N LYS A 190 -4.08 3.03 -10.37
CA LYS A 190 -3.29 2.26 -11.32
C LYS A 190 -4.14 1.19 -11.98
N GLU A 191 -3.83 0.88 -13.23
CA GLU A 191 -4.57 -0.14 -13.98
C GLU A 191 -4.53 -1.50 -13.28
N GLY A 192 -5.64 -2.24 -13.26
CA GLY A 192 -5.71 -3.54 -12.57
C GLY A 192 -5.85 -3.47 -11.05
N TYR A 193 -6.13 -2.29 -10.47
CA TYR A 193 -6.39 -2.14 -9.04
C TYR A 193 -7.55 -3.02 -8.53
N GLN A 194 -8.62 -3.19 -9.32
CA GLN A 194 -9.79 -3.99 -8.91
C GLN A 194 -9.37 -5.43 -8.60
N LEU A 195 -8.62 -6.05 -9.52
CA LEU A 195 -8.10 -7.40 -9.34
C LEU A 195 -7.20 -7.52 -8.11
N PHE A 196 -6.44 -6.47 -7.78
CA PHE A 196 -5.59 -6.45 -6.60
C PHE A 196 -6.43 -6.51 -5.33
N PHE A 197 -7.43 -5.64 -5.19
CA PHE A 197 -8.32 -5.65 -4.04
C PHE A 197 -9.18 -6.93 -3.97
N ASP A 198 -9.69 -7.41 -5.11
CA ASP A 198 -10.46 -8.66 -5.19
C ASP A 198 -9.66 -9.85 -4.67
N HIS A 199 -8.37 -9.97 -5.06
CA HIS A 199 -7.50 -11.04 -4.55
C HIS A 199 -7.26 -10.94 -3.05
N LEU A 200 -7.07 -9.74 -2.52
CA LEU A 200 -6.87 -9.55 -1.08
C LEU A 200 -8.13 -9.94 -0.31
N GLN A 201 -9.31 -9.55 -0.80
CA GLN A 201 -10.59 -9.89 -0.20
C GLN A 201 -10.89 -11.39 -0.26
N GLU A 202 -10.79 -12.00 -1.45
CA GLU A 202 -11.08 -13.42 -1.68
C GLU A 202 -10.26 -14.33 -0.75
N HIS A 203 -9.02 -13.93 -0.48
CA HIS A 203 -8.09 -14.70 0.36
C HIS A 203 -7.98 -14.20 1.79
N SER A 204 -8.79 -13.21 2.18
CA SER A 204 -8.77 -12.59 3.51
C SER A 204 -7.34 -12.18 3.92
N ILE A 205 -6.64 -11.51 3.01
CA ILE A 205 -5.32 -10.92 3.25
C ILE A 205 -5.55 -9.48 3.73
N PRO A 206 -5.13 -9.14 4.96
CA PRO A 206 -5.21 -7.77 5.46
C PRO A 206 -4.39 -6.82 4.59
N LEU A 207 -4.98 -5.67 4.28
CA LEU A 207 -4.30 -4.55 3.64
C LEU A 207 -4.29 -3.37 4.61
N LEU A 208 -3.10 -2.90 4.93
CA LEU A 208 -2.87 -1.67 5.66
C LEU A 208 -2.42 -0.60 4.65
N ILE A 209 -3.26 0.42 4.44
CA ILE A 209 -2.85 1.58 3.65
C ILE A 209 -2.27 2.63 4.61
N PHE A 210 -1.04 3.05 4.33
CA PHE A 210 -0.26 3.97 5.15
C PHE A 210 0.17 5.18 4.32
N SER A 211 -0.63 6.24 4.38
CA SER A 211 -0.51 7.40 3.50
C SER A 211 -0.10 8.66 4.27
N ALA A 212 0.86 9.40 3.73
CA ALA A 212 1.14 10.79 4.16
C ALA A 212 0.13 11.80 3.61
N GLY A 213 -0.86 11.33 2.86
CA GLY A 213 -1.90 12.10 2.20
C GLY A 213 -3.06 12.52 3.10
N LEU A 214 -4.18 12.92 2.48
CA LEU A 214 -5.45 13.24 3.15
C LEU A 214 -6.31 11.99 3.35
N GLY A 215 -6.61 11.68 4.62
CA GLY A 215 -7.36 10.49 4.98
C GLY A 215 -8.82 10.50 4.56
N ASP A 216 -9.53 11.61 4.69
CA ASP A 216 -10.99 11.62 4.41
C ASP A 216 -11.35 11.59 2.91
N VAL A 217 -10.33 11.61 2.04
CA VAL A 217 -10.47 11.21 0.63
C VAL A 217 -10.56 9.67 0.50
N LEU A 218 -10.11 8.95 1.52
CA LEU A 218 -9.96 7.49 1.62
C LEU A 218 -10.66 6.99 2.89
N GLU A 219 -11.90 6.52 2.79
CA GLU A 219 -12.58 5.91 3.95
C GLU A 219 -11.68 4.81 4.56
N GLU A 220 -11.31 4.96 5.84
CA GLU A 220 -10.51 4.03 6.66
C GLU A 220 -9.05 3.76 6.22
N VAL A 221 -8.24 4.82 6.06
CA VAL A 221 -6.79 4.74 5.81
C VAL A 221 -5.98 5.41 6.91
N PHE A 222 -4.86 4.81 7.34
CA PHE A 222 -3.94 5.46 8.30
C PHE A 222 -3.20 6.60 7.60
N SER A 223 -3.61 7.81 7.93
CA SER A 223 -3.26 9.02 7.21
C SER A 223 -3.66 10.27 8.00
N ASN A 224 -3.41 11.45 7.43
CA ASN A 224 -3.84 12.71 8.04
C ASN A 224 -5.35 12.86 7.93
N SER A 225 -6.06 12.37 8.95
CA SER A 225 -7.52 12.40 9.02
C SER A 225 -8.00 13.76 9.50
N MET A 226 -9.00 14.31 8.83
CA MET A 226 -9.72 15.52 9.19
C MET A 226 -10.60 15.29 10.42
N ASP A 227 -10.64 16.30 11.28
CA ASP A 227 -11.61 16.41 12.37
C ASP A 227 -12.66 17.45 12.02
N PHE A 228 -13.93 17.03 12.09
CA PHE A 228 -15.08 17.87 11.79
C PHE A 228 -15.80 18.23 13.08
N ASP A 229 -16.35 19.43 13.16
CA ASP A 229 -17.25 19.83 14.24
C ASP A 229 -18.65 19.20 14.11
N GLU A 230 -19.53 19.46 15.07
CA GLU A 230 -20.90 18.95 15.10
C GLU A 230 -21.73 19.39 13.88
N THR A 231 -21.32 20.46 13.19
CA THR A 231 -21.97 20.98 11.99
C THR A 231 -21.40 20.38 10.70
N GLY A 232 -20.39 19.50 10.81
CA GLY A 232 -19.73 18.86 9.67
C GLY A 232 -18.68 19.74 9.00
N VAL A 233 -18.15 20.76 9.68
CA VAL A 233 -17.12 21.67 9.17
C VAL A 233 -15.75 21.29 9.72
N LEU A 234 -14.73 21.31 8.85
CA LEU A 234 -13.34 21.02 9.22
C LEU A 234 -12.87 21.98 10.31
N LYS A 235 -12.41 21.44 11.43
CA LYS A 235 -11.88 22.21 12.57
C LYS A 235 -10.40 21.91 12.87
N ALA A 236 -9.91 20.73 12.53
CA ALA A 236 -8.53 20.30 12.80
C ALA A 236 -8.15 19.07 11.97
N PHE A 237 -6.92 18.59 12.13
CA PHE A 237 -6.48 17.25 11.73
C PHE A 237 -6.24 16.41 12.99
N LYS A 238 -6.58 15.12 12.95
CA LYS A 238 -6.51 14.17 14.06
C LYS A 238 -5.14 13.53 14.14
N GLY A 239 -4.74 13.20 15.37
CA GLY A 239 -3.56 12.38 15.64
C GLY A 239 -2.24 13.10 15.38
N GLU A 240 -1.17 12.32 15.28
CA GLU A 240 0.15 12.84 14.90
C GLU A 240 0.21 13.01 13.37
N LEU A 241 0.83 14.11 12.93
CA LEU A 241 1.05 14.40 11.52
C LEU A 241 1.89 13.27 10.88
N ILE A 242 1.42 12.73 9.75
CA ILE A 242 2.17 11.78 8.94
C ILE A 242 2.67 12.49 7.67
N HIS A 243 3.96 12.42 7.41
CA HIS A 243 4.64 12.93 6.22
C HIS A 243 5.69 11.91 5.72
N ILE A 244 6.34 12.20 4.59
CA ILE A 244 7.22 11.27 3.88
C ILE A 244 8.40 10.71 4.71
N TYR A 245 8.83 11.41 5.76
CA TYR A 245 10.02 11.03 6.56
C TYR A 245 9.70 10.47 7.94
N ASN A 246 8.44 10.45 8.37
CA ASN A 246 8.07 9.96 9.70
C ASN A 246 7.06 8.81 9.64
N LYS A 247 6.99 8.08 8.53
CA LYS A 247 6.08 6.92 8.41
C LYS A 247 6.38 5.83 9.46
N ARG A 248 7.64 5.73 9.87
CA ARG A 248 8.08 4.88 10.98
C ARG A 248 7.44 5.31 12.30
N GLU A 249 7.73 6.52 12.76
CA GLU A 249 7.28 7.03 14.05
C GLU A 249 5.78 7.33 14.04
N GLY A 250 5.33 8.14 13.09
CA GLY A 250 3.96 8.64 12.92
C GLY A 250 2.94 7.57 12.50
N GLY A 251 3.34 6.32 12.26
CA GLY A 251 2.33 5.28 12.36
C GLY A 251 2.73 3.82 12.29
N ALA A 252 3.92 3.42 11.84
CA ALA A 252 4.34 2.03 12.10
C ALA A 252 4.44 1.77 13.63
N LEU A 253 5.00 2.70 14.39
CA LEU A 253 5.20 2.56 15.84
C LEU A 253 4.00 2.99 16.70
N LEU A 254 3.12 3.87 16.21
CA LEU A 254 1.90 4.24 16.94
C LEU A 254 0.78 3.21 16.82
N ASN A 255 0.81 2.34 15.80
CA ASN A 255 -0.24 1.37 15.52
C ASN A 255 0.11 -0.05 15.99
N THR A 256 0.89 -0.17 17.07
CA THR A 256 1.26 -1.47 17.64
C THR A 256 0.04 -2.35 17.96
N GLY A 257 -1.09 -1.77 18.38
CA GLY A 257 -2.34 -2.51 18.60
C GLY A 257 -2.85 -3.26 17.36
N HIS A 258 -2.87 -2.59 16.20
CA HIS A 258 -3.25 -3.21 14.93
C HIS A 258 -2.30 -4.35 14.54
N PHE A 259 -0.99 -4.11 14.66
CA PHE A 259 0.01 -5.14 14.39
C PHE A 259 -0.03 -6.31 15.39
N GLN A 260 -0.50 -6.07 16.62
CA GLN A 260 -0.68 -7.14 17.60
C GLN A 260 -1.82 -8.09 17.23
N GLU A 261 -2.90 -7.60 16.63
CA GLU A 261 -3.99 -8.43 16.10
C GLU A 261 -3.54 -9.27 14.90
N LEU A 262 -2.58 -8.73 14.13
CA LEU A 262 -2.00 -9.36 12.95
C LEU A 262 -0.70 -10.14 13.23
N LYS A 263 -0.38 -10.52 14.47
CA LYS A 263 0.82 -11.31 14.83
C LYS A 263 1.00 -12.61 14.04
N SER A 264 -0.10 -13.23 13.61
CA SER A 264 -0.05 -14.44 12.78
C SER A 264 0.31 -14.16 11.31
N ARG A 265 0.29 -12.88 10.89
CA ARG A 265 0.60 -12.42 9.53
C ARG A 265 2.04 -11.96 9.41
N HIS A 266 2.99 -12.86 9.65
CA HIS A 266 4.43 -12.53 9.69
C HIS A 266 5.11 -12.38 8.32
N ASN A 267 4.39 -12.53 7.21
CA ASN A 267 4.91 -12.35 5.86
C ASN A 267 4.32 -11.08 5.22
N ILE A 268 5.19 -10.13 4.87
CA ILE A 268 4.76 -8.79 4.44
C ILE A 268 5.04 -8.60 2.95
N LEU A 269 4.03 -8.17 2.21
CA LEU A 269 4.22 -7.53 0.92
C LEU A 269 4.12 -6.02 1.12
N LEU A 270 5.24 -5.31 0.95
CA LEU A 270 5.31 -3.86 1.06
C LEU A 270 5.32 -3.22 -0.32
N VAL A 271 4.45 -2.24 -0.54
CA VAL A 271 4.35 -1.51 -1.81
C VAL A 271 4.43 -0.01 -1.54
N GLY A 272 5.38 0.67 -2.18
CA GLY A 272 5.57 2.13 -2.02
C GLY A 272 6.15 2.76 -3.27
N ASP A 273 6.29 4.08 -3.27
CA ASP A 273 6.89 4.85 -4.36
C ASP A 273 8.05 5.74 -3.89
N SER A 274 8.25 5.87 -2.58
CA SER A 274 9.30 6.67 -1.96
C SER A 274 10.28 5.81 -1.15
N LEU A 275 11.44 6.35 -0.78
CA LEU A 275 12.35 5.65 0.14
C LEU A 275 11.84 5.65 1.59
N GLY A 276 10.96 6.60 1.96
CA GLY A 276 10.36 6.65 3.30
C GLY A 276 9.41 5.49 3.59
N ASP A 277 8.79 4.95 2.53
CA ASP A 277 7.83 3.85 2.61
C ASP A 277 8.46 2.53 3.11
N LEU A 278 9.77 2.38 2.96
CA LEU A 278 10.49 1.18 3.41
C LEU A 278 10.34 0.92 4.92
N THR A 279 10.00 1.96 5.68
CA THR A 279 9.82 1.91 7.15
C THR A 279 8.38 1.63 7.60
N MET A 280 7.42 1.51 6.67
CA MET A 280 6.00 1.28 7.02
C MET A 280 5.77 -0.06 7.73
N ALA A 281 6.69 -1.02 7.59
CA ALA A 281 6.63 -2.33 8.22
C ALA A 281 7.31 -2.41 9.61
N ASP A 282 7.95 -1.34 10.09
CA ASP A 282 8.76 -1.37 11.32
C ASP A 282 7.95 -1.70 12.59
N GLY A 283 6.63 -1.50 12.57
CA GLY A 283 5.71 -1.87 13.64
C GLY A 283 5.43 -3.38 13.73
N VAL A 284 5.84 -4.17 12.74
CA VAL A 284 5.59 -5.62 12.69
C VAL A 284 6.68 -6.38 13.43
N HIS A 285 6.52 -6.52 14.74
CA HIS A 285 7.51 -7.17 15.62
C HIS A 285 7.78 -8.66 15.33
N SER A 286 6.87 -9.35 14.62
CA SER A 286 6.96 -10.79 14.35
C SER A 286 7.28 -11.10 12.88
N MET A 287 7.78 -10.12 12.12
CA MET A 287 8.08 -10.27 10.70
C MET A 287 9.15 -11.35 10.44
N GLU A 288 8.82 -12.32 9.60
CA GLU A 288 9.75 -13.37 9.14
C GLU A 288 10.30 -13.08 7.74
N ASN A 289 9.41 -12.67 6.81
CA ASN A 289 9.80 -12.32 5.45
C ASN A 289 9.11 -11.03 5.04
N ILE A 290 9.83 -10.21 4.27
CA ILE A 290 9.31 -9.00 3.63
C ILE A 290 9.74 -9.02 2.17
N LEU A 291 8.80 -8.70 1.28
CA LEU A 291 9.06 -8.48 -0.14
C LEU A 291 8.64 -7.06 -0.48
N GLN A 292 9.57 -6.26 -0.97
CA GLN A 292 9.38 -4.82 -1.16
C GLN A 292 9.32 -4.46 -2.65
N ILE A 293 8.21 -3.82 -3.07
CA ILE A 293 8.01 -3.29 -4.41
C ILE A 293 8.04 -1.76 -4.35
N GLY A 294 8.90 -1.14 -5.16
CA GLY A 294 9.04 0.30 -5.28
C GLY A 294 8.64 0.81 -6.66
N PHE A 295 7.65 1.69 -6.75
CA PHE A 295 7.33 2.43 -7.98
C PHE A 295 8.29 3.60 -8.14
N LEU A 296 9.17 3.53 -9.14
CA LEU A 296 10.06 4.63 -9.51
C LEU A 296 9.43 5.46 -10.63
N ASN A 297 8.63 6.45 -10.22
CA ASN A 297 7.79 7.20 -11.13
C ASN A 297 8.50 8.39 -11.81
N ASP A 298 9.48 9.02 -11.15
CA ASP A 298 10.19 10.21 -11.64
C ASP A 298 11.69 10.16 -11.33
N LYS A 299 12.47 11.00 -12.02
CA LYS A 299 13.93 11.14 -11.86
C LYS A 299 14.65 9.81 -11.92
N VAL A 300 14.24 8.98 -12.88
CA VAL A 300 14.67 7.58 -13.02
C VAL A 300 16.19 7.49 -13.01
N GLU A 301 16.88 8.26 -13.87
CA GLU A 301 18.35 8.20 -13.97
C GLU A 301 19.05 8.55 -12.65
N GLU A 302 18.53 9.53 -11.91
CA GLU A 302 19.11 9.99 -10.65
C GLU A 302 18.85 9.00 -9.49
N ARG A 303 17.66 8.39 -9.45
CA ARG A 303 17.17 7.64 -8.29
C ARG A 303 17.26 6.13 -8.44
N LYS A 304 17.39 5.60 -9.67
CA LYS A 304 17.34 4.16 -9.96
C LYS A 304 18.31 3.34 -9.12
N THR A 305 19.55 3.79 -8.95
CA THR A 305 20.55 3.09 -8.14
C THR A 305 20.11 2.98 -6.67
N SER A 306 19.62 4.08 -6.08
CA SER A 306 19.12 4.07 -4.70
C SER A 306 17.92 3.16 -4.53
N TYR A 307 16.99 3.18 -5.49
CA TYR A 307 15.80 2.31 -5.46
C TYR A 307 16.18 0.83 -5.61
N LEU A 308 17.07 0.47 -6.54
CA LEU A 308 17.54 -0.91 -6.70
C LEU A 308 18.32 -1.42 -5.50
N ASN A 309 18.95 -0.52 -4.74
CA ASN A 309 19.64 -0.89 -3.52
C ASN A 309 18.70 -1.14 -2.34
N ALA A 310 17.53 -0.50 -2.35
CA ALA A 310 16.61 -0.47 -1.23
C ALA A 310 15.38 -1.37 -1.40
N TYR A 311 14.82 -1.45 -2.62
CA TYR A 311 13.68 -2.30 -2.97
C TYR A 311 14.13 -3.61 -3.64
N ASP A 312 13.39 -4.70 -3.39
CA ASP A 312 13.65 -5.98 -4.04
C ASP A 312 13.23 -5.95 -5.52
N ILE A 313 12.10 -5.28 -5.81
CA ILE A 313 11.54 -5.09 -7.15
C ILE A 313 11.27 -3.60 -7.37
N VAL A 314 11.82 -3.04 -8.44
CA VAL A 314 11.59 -1.65 -8.85
C VAL A 314 10.77 -1.62 -10.13
N LEU A 315 9.68 -0.85 -10.14
CA LEU A 315 8.80 -0.66 -11.29
C LEU A 315 9.01 0.75 -11.85
N VAL A 316 9.70 0.85 -12.97
CA VAL A 316 10.07 2.13 -13.59
C VAL A 316 8.93 2.65 -14.46
N LYS A 317 8.38 3.81 -14.10
CA LYS A 317 7.27 4.48 -14.82
C LYS A 317 6.11 3.53 -15.15
N ASP A 318 5.75 2.68 -14.20
CA ASP A 318 4.67 1.70 -14.33
C ASP A 318 3.37 2.25 -13.72
N GLU A 319 2.32 2.36 -14.54
CA GLU A 319 1.00 2.85 -14.11
C GLU A 319 -0.01 1.72 -13.88
N THR A 320 0.50 0.50 -13.66
CA THR A 320 -0.31 -0.71 -13.50
C THR A 320 -0.03 -1.42 -12.17
N MET A 321 -0.97 -2.28 -11.76
CA MET A 321 -0.83 -3.25 -10.68
C MET A 321 -0.55 -4.65 -11.22
N GLU A 322 -0.07 -4.80 -12.46
CA GLU A 322 0.14 -6.12 -13.08
C GLU A 322 1.17 -6.96 -12.32
N VAL A 323 2.31 -6.35 -11.96
CA VAL A 323 3.37 -7.02 -11.20
C VAL A 323 2.91 -7.38 -9.77
N PRO A 324 2.32 -6.44 -8.97
CA PRO A 324 1.69 -6.79 -7.70
C PRO A 324 0.65 -7.91 -7.82
N ASN A 325 -0.22 -7.88 -8.83
CA ASN A 325 -1.22 -8.92 -9.06
C ASN A 325 -0.60 -10.27 -9.43
N ALA A 326 0.41 -10.29 -10.30
CA ALA A 326 1.13 -11.50 -10.67
C ALA A 326 1.83 -12.12 -9.46
N LEU A 327 2.40 -11.29 -8.60
CA LEU A 327 3.02 -11.70 -7.36
C LEU A 327 2.01 -12.26 -6.36
N LEU A 328 0.88 -11.58 -6.12
CA LEU A 328 -0.19 -12.11 -5.27
C LEU A 328 -0.66 -13.46 -5.79
N LYS A 329 -0.98 -13.58 -7.08
CA LYS A 329 -1.36 -14.86 -7.70
C LYS A 329 -0.31 -15.95 -7.47
N LEU A 330 0.98 -15.59 -7.52
CA LEU A 330 2.06 -16.53 -7.24
C LEU A 330 2.05 -16.96 -5.78
N LEU A 331 1.99 -16.02 -4.83
CA LEU A 331 1.94 -16.29 -3.39
C LEU A 331 0.72 -17.12 -2.99
N LEU A 332 -0.40 -16.93 -3.69
CA LEU A 332 -1.67 -17.62 -3.47
C LEU A 332 -1.72 -19.05 -4.02
N ARG A 333 -0.75 -19.45 -4.86
CA ARG A 333 -0.66 -20.85 -5.33
C ARG A 333 -0.33 -21.77 -4.16
N LYS A 334 -1.26 -22.69 -3.86
CA LYS A 334 -1.04 -23.76 -2.88
C LYS A 334 0.19 -24.58 -3.27
N CYS A 335 1.18 -24.67 -2.38
CA CYS A 335 2.17 -25.74 -2.43
C CYS A 335 1.44 -27.07 -2.12
N GLN A 336 1.12 -27.85 -3.15
CA GLN A 336 0.55 -29.21 -3.00
C GLN A 336 1.61 -30.26 -2.67
#